data_AF-A0A501WY74-F1
#
_entry.id   AF-A0A501WY74-F1
#
_cell.length_a   1.000
_cell.length_b   1.000
_cell.length_c   1.000
_cell.angle_alpha   90.00
_cell.angle_beta   90.00
_cell.angle_gamma   90.00
#
_symmetry.space_group_name_H-M   'P 1'
#
loop_
_entity.id
_entity.type
_entity.pdbx_description
1 polymer ?
#
loop_
_entity_poly.entity_id
_entity_poly.type
_entity_poly.pdbx_seq_one_letter_code
_entity_poly.pdbx_strand_id
1 'polypeptide(L)'
;MIKNITRREIIKAAPALTAIPAVAMASGTPEDQTFALIEAHRVALETHNEACAACDSVALGRAATAEEWAAEEEANDDEIEAATALAEYAPTSIAASRAKAEYITAQISRGSFDNQDTVAALMRASAQMVRA
;
A
#
# COMPACT_ATOMS: atom_id res chain seq x y z
N MET A 1 -10.10 14.98 29.83
CA MET A 1 -10.12 13.50 29.80
C MET A 1 -10.33 13.08 28.36
N ILE A 2 -9.23 12.88 27.62
CA ILE A 2 -9.29 12.53 26.19
C ILE A 2 -9.57 11.02 26.12
N LYS A 3 -10.66 10.64 25.46
CA LYS A 3 -11.06 9.24 25.29
C LYS A 3 -10.02 8.54 24.41
N ASN A 4 -9.40 7.48 24.94
CA ASN A 4 -8.56 6.57 24.18
C ASN A 4 -9.46 5.79 23.20
N ILE A 5 -9.51 6.25 21.96
CA ILE A 5 -10.08 5.48 20.84
C ILE A 5 -9.09 4.34 20.59
N THR A 6 -9.50 3.12 20.88
CA THR A 6 -8.66 1.94 20.65
C THR A 6 -8.58 1.64 19.15
N ARG A 7 -7.41 1.19 18.67
CA ARG A 7 -7.11 0.85 17.26
C ARG A 7 -8.22 0.03 16.55
N ARG A 8 -9.00 -0.75 17.31
CA ARG A 8 -10.17 -1.54 16.84
C ARG A 8 -11.35 -0.70 16.33
N GLU A 9 -11.57 0.50 16.83
CA GLU A 9 -12.73 1.32 16.45
C GLU A 9 -12.55 2.03 15.10
N ILE A 10 -11.31 2.19 14.63
CA ILE A 10 -10.98 2.85 13.36
C ILE A 10 -11.29 1.94 12.15
N ILE A 11 -11.29 0.61 12.35
CA ILE A 11 -11.50 -0.38 11.28
C ILE A 11 -12.96 -0.38 10.76
N LYS A 12 -13.90 0.24 11.49
CA LYS A 12 -15.34 0.15 11.18
C LYS A 12 -15.87 1.17 10.16
N ALA A 13 -15.03 2.08 9.66
CA ALA A 13 -15.44 3.18 8.77
C ALA A 13 -14.60 3.31 7.50
N ALA A 14 -13.82 2.30 7.11
CA ALA A 14 -13.24 2.28 5.78
C ALA A 14 -14.35 1.90 4.79
N PRO A 15 -14.73 2.75 3.82
CA PRO A 15 -15.58 2.32 2.74
C PRO A 15 -14.95 1.08 2.10
N ALA A 16 -15.76 0.05 1.89
CA ALA A 16 -15.36 -1.15 1.16
C ALA A 16 -14.63 -0.70 -0.11
N LEU A 17 -13.44 -1.27 -0.34
CA LEU A 17 -12.68 -1.09 -1.58
C LEU A 17 -13.63 -1.33 -2.76
N THR A 18 -14.20 -0.25 -3.29
CA THR A 18 -15.03 -0.31 -4.48
C THR A 18 -14.11 -0.77 -5.59
N ALA A 19 -14.41 -1.96 -6.11
CA ALA A 19 -13.65 -2.63 -7.15
C ALA A 19 -13.16 -1.65 -8.22
N ILE A 20 -11.87 -1.76 -8.54
CA ILE A 20 -11.26 -1.05 -9.67
C ILE A 20 -12.18 -1.25 -10.89
N PRO A 21 -12.68 -0.18 -11.54
CA PRO A 21 -13.58 -0.33 -12.67
C PRO A 21 -12.90 -1.12 -13.79
N ALA A 22 -13.50 -2.26 -14.17
CA ALA A 22 -13.03 -3.14 -15.26
C ALA A 22 -12.90 -2.44 -16.63
N VAL A 23 -13.35 -1.19 -16.73
CA VAL A 23 -13.37 -0.37 -17.95
C VAL A 23 -11.96 0.15 -18.32
N ALA A 24 -10.98 0.08 -17.43
CA ALA A 24 -9.61 0.55 -17.70
C ALA A 24 -8.77 -0.38 -18.61
N MET A 25 -9.23 -1.60 -18.87
CA MET A 25 -8.46 -2.65 -19.57
C MET A 25 -8.58 -2.62 -21.11
N ALA A 26 -9.18 -1.59 -21.72
CA ALA A 26 -9.53 -1.60 -23.14
C ALA A 26 -9.19 -0.30 -23.89
N SER A 27 -7.90 -0.01 -24.08
CA SER A 27 -7.45 0.78 -25.24
C SER A 27 -5.94 0.63 -25.45
N GLY A 28 -5.53 0.41 -26.70
CA GLY A 28 -4.14 0.17 -27.15
C GLY A 28 -3.19 1.39 -27.09
N THR A 29 -3.21 2.13 -26.00
CA THR A 29 -2.09 2.97 -25.52
C THR A 29 -1.14 2.10 -24.69
N PRO A 30 0.12 2.52 -24.40
CA PRO A 30 0.93 1.81 -23.40
C PRO A 30 0.07 1.64 -22.16
N GLU A 31 -0.22 0.39 -21.76
CA GLU A 31 -1.13 0.13 -20.66
C GLU A 31 -0.61 0.90 -19.44
N ASP A 32 -1.44 1.79 -18.91
CA ASP A 32 -1.12 2.55 -17.72
C ASP A 32 -0.92 1.55 -16.57
N GLN A 33 0.35 1.29 -16.22
CA GLN A 33 0.73 0.24 -15.27
C GLN A 33 0.26 0.53 -13.83
N THR A 34 -0.35 1.69 -13.59
CA THR A 34 -0.85 2.09 -12.26
C THR A 34 -1.71 1.00 -11.62
N PHE A 35 -2.63 0.38 -12.36
CA PHE A 35 -3.51 -0.64 -11.77
C PHE A 35 -2.76 -1.94 -11.44
N ALA A 36 -1.78 -2.32 -12.26
CA ALA A 36 -0.92 -3.46 -11.97
C ALA A 36 -0.04 -3.21 -10.74
N LEU A 37 0.51 -1.99 -10.60
CA LEU A 37 1.31 -1.58 -9.44
C LEU A 37 0.47 -1.48 -8.16
N ILE A 38 -0.78 -1.01 -8.25
CA ILE A 38 -1.73 -1.03 -7.14
C ILE A 38 -1.99 -2.47 -6.67
N GLU A 39 -2.21 -3.40 -7.60
CA GLU A 39 -2.46 -4.79 -7.26
C GLU A 39 -1.21 -5.47 -6.69
N ALA A 40 -0.03 -5.21 -7.26
CA ALA A 40 1.24 -5.71 -6.73
C ALA A 40 1.46 -5.29 -5.28
N HIS A 41 1.27 -3.99 -4.98
CA HIS A 41 1.35 -3.50 -3.60
C HIS A 41 0.28 -4.12 -2.69
N ARG A 42 -0.95 -4.31 -3.19
CA ARG A 42 -2.03 -4.96 -2.42
C ARG A 42 -1.65 -6.38 -1.99
N VAL A 43 -1.07 -7.16 -2.91
CA VAL A 43 -0.64 -8.54 -2.66
C VAL A 43 0.57 -8.59 -1.71
N ALA A 44 1.55 -7.72 -1.90
CA ALA A 44 2.71 -7.62 -1.01
C ALA A 44 2.28 -7.25 0.41
N LEU A 45 1.39 -6.26 0.56
CA LEU A 45 0.83 -5.86 1.84
C LEU A 45 0.01 -6.97 2.51
N GLU A 46 -0.77 -7.75 1.75
CA GLU A 46 -1.49 -8.91 2.28
C GLU A 46 -0.52 -9.96 2.84
N THR A 47 0.56 -10.25 2.09
CA THR A 47 1.62 -11.18 2.49
C THR A 47 2.35 -10.70 3.75
N HIS A 48 2.71 -9.41 3.82
CA HIS A 48 3.33 -8.81 5.01
C HIS A 48 2.42 -8.89 6.24
N ASN A 49 1.12 -8.60 6.09
CA ASN A 49 0.16 -8.73 7.18
C ASN A 49 0.02 -10.18 7.68
N GLU A 50 0.06 -11.16 6.77
CA GLU A 50 0.06 -12.58 7.13
C GLU A 50 1.34 -12.96 7.89
N ALA A 51 2.50 -12.49 7.44
CA ALA A 51 3.78 -12.71 8.13
C ALA A 51 3.81 -12.05 9.53
N CYS A 52 3.29 -10.82 9.65
CA CYS A 52 3.10 -10.15 10.94
C CYS A 52 2.20 -10.95 11.89
N ALA A 53 1.12 -11.53 11.38
CA ALA A 53 0.23 -12.37 12.19
C ALA A 53 0.93 -13.68 12.62
N ALA A 54 1.78 -14.23 11.76
CA ALA A 54 2.56 -15.44 12.04
C ALA A 54 3.69 -15.21 13.05
N CYS A 55 4.16 -13.97 13.25
CA CYS A 55 5.18 -13.61 14.25
C CYS A 55 4.60 -12.93 15.52
N ASP A 56 3.27 -12.74 15.62
CA ASP A 56 2.64 -12.12 16.79
C ASP A 56 2.77 -13.00 18.04
N SER A 57 3.78 -12.69 18.85
CA SER A 57 4.08 -13.42 20.08
C SER A 57 2.93 -13.46 21.10
N VAL A 58 2.03 -12.48 21.08
CA VAL A 58 0.84 -12.47 21.96
C VAL A 58 -0.18 -13.48 21.45
N ALA A 59 -0.43 -13.51 20.14
CA ALA A 59 -1.33 -14.47 19.52
C ALA A 59 -0.80 -15.91 19.61
N LEU A 60 0.50 -16.10 19.43
CA LEU A 60 1.17 -17.41 19.50
C LEU A 60 1.31 -17.95 20.93
N GLY A 61 1.27 -17.07 21.94
CA GLY A 61 1.57 -17.44 23.33
C GLY A 61 3.04 -17.85 23.55
N ARG A 62 3.92 -17.53 22.60
CA ARG A 62 5.37 -17.77 22.63
C ARG A 62 6.10 -16.69 21.83
N ALA A 63 7.42 -16.57 22.04
CA ALA A 63 8.24 -15.78 21.12
C ALA A 63 8.22 -16.41 19.71
N ALA A 64 8.22 -15.55 18.68
CA ALA A 64 8.43 -15.96 17.30
C ALA A 64 9.84 -16.54 17.11
N THR A 65 9.99 -17.50 16.20
CA THR A 65 11.29 -18.09 15.86
C THR A 65 12.10 -17.15 14.96
N ALA A 66 13.38 -17.45 14.78
CA ALA A 66 14.22 -16.67 13.87
C ALA A 66 13.72 -16.78 12.42
N GLU A 67 13.20 -17.94 12.03
CA GLU A 67 12.63 -18.17 10.70
C GLU A 67 11.33 -17.38 10.48
N GLU A 68 10.48 -17.26 11.50
CA GLU A 68 9.25 -16.45 11.44
C GLU A 68 9.57 -14.96 11.33
N TRP A 69 10.62 -14.49 12.03
CA TRP A 69 11.11 -13.12 11.87
C TRP A 69 11.72 -12.86 10.50
N ALA A 70 12.54 -13.79 9.98
CA ALA A 70 13.13 -13.65 8.66
C ALA A 70 12.06 -13.58 7.55
N ALA A 71 10.98 -14.35 7.67
CA ALA A 71 9.86 -14.30 6.73
C ALA A 71 9.07 -12.99 6.80
N GLU A 72 8.92 -12.40 7.99
CA GLU A 72 8.31 -11.08 8.14
C GLU A 72 9.18 -9.97 7.56
N GLU A 73 10.50 -10.03 7.76
CA GLU A 73 11.45 -9.09 7.19
C GLU A 73 11.46 -9.15 5.65
N GLU A 74 11.48 -10.35 5.06
CA GLU A 74 11.38 -10.54 3.60
C GLU A 74 10.06 -9.99 3.04
N ALA A 75 8.93 -10.28 3.69
CA ALA A 75 7.63 -9.77 3.25
C ALA A 75 7.50 -8.25 3.41
N ASN A 76 8.18 -7.66 4.40
CA ASN A 76 8.23 -6.21 4.60
C ASN A 76 9.08 -5.55 3.50
N ASP A 77 10.23 -6.13 3.14
CA ASP A 77 11.06 -5.63 2.04
C ASP A 77 10.30 -5.65 0.70
N ASP A 78 9.56 -6.73 0.42
CA ASP A 78 8.71 -6.86 -0.76
C ASP A 78 7.57 -5.80 -0.78
N GLU A 79 6.95 -5.50 0.37
CA GLU A 79 5.93 -4.44 0.48
C GLU A 79 6.53 -3.07 0.20
N ILE A 80 7.70 -2.77 0.78
CA ILE A 80 8.40 -1.50 0.57
C ILE A 80 8.81 -1.32 -0.89
N GLU A 81 9.31 -2.37 -1.55
CA GLU A 81 9.65 -2.33 -2.97
C GLU A 81 8.41 -2.03 -3.83
N ALA A 82 7.30 -2.73 -3.59
CA ALA A 82 6.06 -2.52 -4.32
C ALA A 82 5.45 -1.12 -4.06
N ALA A 83 5.52 -0.64 -2.82
CA ALA A 83 5.05 0.70 -2.44
C ALA A 83 5.87 1.80 -3.13
N THR A 84 7.20 1.62 -3.16
CA THR A 84 8.13 2.53 -3.83
C THR A 84 7.89 2.56 -5.33
N ALA A 85 7.77 1.40 -5.98
CA ALA A 85 7.48 1.31 -7.41
C ALA A 85 6.16 2.02 -7.77
N LEU A 86 5.10 1.79 -6.98
CA LEU A 86 3.82 2.50 -7.14
C LEU A 86 4.00 4.00 -6.94
N ALA A 87 4.74 4.44 -5.93
CA ALA A 87 4.97 5.86 -5.62
C ALA A 87 5.77 6.59 -6.71
N GLU A 88 6.76 5.95 -7.32
CA GLU A 88 7.62 6.54 -8.36
C GLU A 88 6.95 6.60 -9.73
N TYR A 89 6.05 5.66 -10.05
CA TYR A 89 5.42 5.60 -11.36
C TYR A 89 4.56 6.83 -11.65
N ALA A 90 4.86 7.56 -12.73
CA ALA A 90 4.07 8.71 -13.16
C ALA A 90 2.88 8.24 -14.03
N PRO A 91 1.63 8.33 -13.55
CA PRO A 91 0.48 7.87 -14.33
C PRO A 91 0.32 8.69 -15.61
N THR A 92 -0.08 8.02 -16.70
CA THR A 92 -0.19 8.65 -18.03
C THR A 92 -1.59 9.17 -18.34
N SER A 93 -2.54 8.91 -17.44
CA SER A 93 -3.93 9.35 -17.54
C SER A 93 -4.45 9.98 -16.25
N ILE A 94 -5.46 10.86 -16.38
CA ILE A 94 -6.16 11.44 -15.23
C ILE A 94 -6.84 10.35 -14.39
N ALA A 95 -7.42 9.34 -15.04
CA ALA A 95 -8.08 8.23 -14.36
C ALA A 95 -7.09 7.44 -13.48
N ALA A 96 -5.92 7.11 -14.01
CA ALA A 96 -4.88 6.42 -13.26
C ALA A 96 -4.28 7.32 -12.17
N SER A 97 -4.08 8.61 -12.43
CA SER A 97 -3.64 9.58 -11.42
C SER A 97 -4.58 9.61 -10.21
N ARG A 98 -5.90 9.62 -10.46
CA ARG A 98 -6.92 9.56 -9.39
C ARG A 98 -6.87 8.23 -8.64
N ALA A 99 -6.81 7.11 -9.36
CA ALA A 99 -6.73 5.78 -8.76
C ALA A 99 -5.51 5.65 -7.84
N LYS A 100 -4.32 6.09 -8.29
CA LYS A 100 -3.10 6.12 -7.48
C LYS A 100 -3.26 7.01 -6.25
N ALA A 101 -3.77 8.23 -6.41
CA ALA A 101 -3.95 9.16 -5.31
C ALA A 101 -4.92 8.65 -4.24
N GLU A 102 -6.08 8.11 -4.67
CA GLU A 102 -7.09 7.53 -3.78
C GLU A 102 -6.52 6.32 -3.02
N TYR A 103 -5.81 5.44 -3.72
CA TYR A 103 -5.19 4.26 -3.12
C TYR A 103 -4.13 4.65 -2.08
N ILE A 104 -3.16 5.49 -2.45
CA ILE A 104 -2.08 5.93 -1.54
C ILE A 104 -2.67 6.65 -0.33
N THR A 105 -3.67 7.52 -0.51
CA THR A 105 -4.33 8.22 0.60
C THR A 105 -4.97 7.23 1.58
N ALA A 106 -5.60 6.17 1.06
CA ALA A 106 -6.19 5.12 1.88
C ALA A 106 -5.12 4.34 2.67
N GLN A 107 -3.94 4.08 2.09
CA GLN A 107 -2.87 3.35 2.77
C GLN A 107 -2.09 4.20 3.78
N ILE A 108 -1.85 5.48 3.51
CA ILE A 108 -1.30 6.42 4.51
C ILE A 108 -2.17 6.42 5.78
N SER A 109 -3.50 6.43 5.60
CA SER A 109 -4.45 6.40 6.73
C SER A 109 -4.40 5.10 7.54
N ARG A 110 -3.82 4.04 6.97
CA ARG A 110 -3.66 2.72 7.58
C ARG A 110 -2.24 2.43 8.07
N GLY A 111 -1.30 3.34 7.81
CA GLY A 111 0.10 3.23 8.24
C GLY A 111 1.01 2.37 7.35
N SER A 112 0.62 2.06 6.10
CA SER A 112 1.46 1.29 5.15
C SER A 112 2.35 2.19 4.27
N PHE A 113 2.21 3.51 4.36
CA PHE A 113 3.07 4.49 3.67
C PHE A 113 3.79 5.40 4.69
N ASP A 114 4.52 4.80 5.63
CA ASP A 114 5.25 5.53 6.68
C ASP A 114 6.79 5.56 6.48
N ASN A 115 7.30 4.86 5.45
CA ASN A 115 8.69 4.92 5.06
C ASN A 115 9.04 6.26 4.37
N GLN A 116 10.15 6.88 4.81
CA GLN A 116 10.65 8.17 4.30
C GLN A 116 10.93 8.14 2.79
N ASP A 117 11.42 7.02 2.26
CA ASP A 117 11.74 6.89 0.85
C ASP A 117 10.48 6.89 -0.02
N THR A 118 9.41 6.25 0.45
CA THR A 118 8.09 6.22 -0.22
C THR A 118 7.45 7.61 -0.22
N VAL A 119 7.56 8.35 0.88
CA VAL A 119 7.09 9.75 0.96
C VAL A 119 7.89 10.65 0.01
N ALA A 120 9.21 10.48 -0.05
CA ALA A 120 10.07 11.24 -0.95
C ALA A 120 9.77 10.93 -2.43
N ALA A 121 9.53 9.66 -2.77
CA ALA A 121 9.11 9.22 -4.09
C ALA A 121 7.78 9.87 -4.51
N LEU A 122 6.78 9.87 -3.62
CA LEU A 122 5.49 10.50 -3.85
C LEU A 122 5.60 12.00 -4.12
N MET A 123 6.44 12.71 -3.34
CA MET A 123 6.69 14.14 -3.51
C MET A 123 7.37 14.43 -4.86
N ARG A 124 8.34 13.59 -5.28
CA ARG A 124 9.01 13.69 -6.59
C ARG A 124 8.02 13.51 -7.74
N ALA A 125 7.18 12.47 -7.71
CA ALA A 125 6.19 12.21 -8.75
C ALA A 125 5.17 13.34 -8.86
N SER A 126 4.68 13.85 -7.72
CA SER A 126 3.74 14.97 -7.68
C SER A 126 4.33 16.26 -8.28
N ALA A 127 5.61 16.53 -8.03
CA ALA A 127 6.31 17.69 -8.60
C ALA A 127 6.48 17.61 -10.13
N GLN A 128 6.57 16.40 -10.69
CA GLN A 128 6.68 16.20 -12.15
C GLN A 128 5.34 16.44 -12.87
N MET A 129 4.22 16.08 -12.24
CA MET A 129 2.88 16.32 -12.81
C MET A 129 2.53 17.81 -12.93
N VAL A 130 3.09 18.68 -12.10
CA VAL A 130 2.86 20.15 -12.15
C VAL A 130 3.65 20.80 -13.31
N ARG A 131 4.63 20.11 -13.90
CA ARG A 131 5.49 20.65 -14.97
C ARG A 131 5.07 20.22 -16.39
N ALA A 132 4.14 19.28 -16.52
CA ALA A 132 3.57 18.83 -17.80
C ALA A 132 2.34 19.67 -18.17
#